data_AF-A0A9D7X287-F1
#
_entry.id   AF-A0A9D7X287-F1
#
_cell.length_a   1.000
_cell.length_b   1.000
_cell.length_c   1.000
_cell.angle_alpha   90.00
_cell.angle_beta   90.00
_cell.angle_gamma   90.00
#
_symmetry.space_group_name_H-M   'P 1'
#
loop_
_entity.id
_entity.type
_entity.pdbx_description
1 polymer ?
#
loop_
_entity_poly.entity_id
_entity_poly.type
_entity_poly.pdbx_seq_one_letter_code
_entity_poly.pdbx_strand_id
1 'polypeptide(L)'
;MNKLLLFIFSIAYTISINASHVPGGNISYKCISPNTYEITLTVYEDCGTAFISSSPESINVSNSCGIPFSNSISLPNFVYQQEVSQLCDLL
;
A
#
# COMPACT_ATOMS: atom_id res chain seq x y z
N MET A 1 10.48 -45.07 -5.93
CA MET A 1 10.67 -43.59 -5.95
C MET A 1 9.44 -42.85 -6.47
N ASN A 2 8.68 -43.41 -7.42
CA ASN A 2 7.56 -42.73 -8.09
C ASN A 2 6.32 -42.50 -7.18
N LYS A 3 6.07 -43.37 -6.18
CA LYS A 3 4.93 -43.24 -5.25
C LYS A 3 5.09 -42.09 -4.24
N LEU A 4 6.33 -41.83 -3.79
CA LEU A 4 6.63 -40.74 -2.87
C LEU A 4 6.42 -39.37 -3.53
N LEU A 5 6.81 -39.26 -4.80
CA LEU A 5 6.63 -38.06 -5.62
C LEU A 5 5.14 -37.70 -5.81
N LEU A 6 4.31 -38.72 -6.07
CA LEU A 6 2.86 -38.54 -6.18
C LEU A 6 2.22 -38.07 -4.86
N PHE A 7 2.69 -38.60 -3.73
CA PHE A 7 2.22 -38.17 -2.41
C PHE A 7 2.58 -36.70 -2.13
N ILE A 8 3.81 -36.28 -2.45
CA ILE A 8 4.25 -34.88 -2.29
C ILE A 8 3.42 -33.93 -3.17
N PHE A 9 3.14 -34.32 -4.42
CA PHE A 9 2.32 -33.51 -5.34
C PHE A 9 0.87 -33.35 -4.84
N SER A 10 0.30 -34.41 -4.26
CA SER A 10 -1.05 -34.37 -3.66
C SER A 10 -1.13 -33.41 -2.48
N ILE A 11 -0.08 -33.32 -1.66
CA ILE A 11 -0.03 -32.39 -0.52
C ILE A 11 0.09 -30.95 -1.02
N ALA A 12 0.94 -30.68 -2.01
CA ALA A 12 1.15 -29.34 -2.56
C ALA A 12 -0.15 -28.72 -3.10
N TYR A 13 -1.07 -29.53 -3.64
CA TYR A 13 -2.36 -29.07 -4.18
C TYR A 13 -3.35 -28.59 -3.11
N THR A 14 -3.12 -28.92 -1.83
CA THR A 14 -4.00 -28.49 -0.72
C THR A 14 -3.64 -27.12 -0.17
N ILE A 15 -2.53 -26.53 -0.63
CA ILE A 15 -2.05 -25.24 -0.15
C ILE A 15 -2.81 -24.12 -0.88
N SER A 16 -3.63 -23.38 -0.14
CA SER A 16 -4.22 -22.12 -0.63
C SER A 16 -3.23 -20.98 -0.39
N ILE A 17 -2.85 -20.27 -1.45
CA ILE A 17 -2.05 -19.05 -1.36
C ILE A 17 -2.97 -17.85 -1.46
N ASN A 18 -2.80 -16.88 -0.55
CA ASN A 18 -3.49 -15.60 -0.61
C ASN A 18 -2.48 -14.56 -1.11
N ALA A 19 -2.90 -13.75 -2.06
CA ALA A 19 -2.18 -12.56 -2.48
C ALA A 19 -3.16 -11.39 -2.40
N SER A 20 -2.67 -10.24 -1.95
CA SER A 20 -3.41 -8.99 -2.10
C SER A 20 -2.54 -7.99 -2.84
N HIS A 21 -3.20 -7.04 -3.48
CA HIS A 21 -2.58 -6.06 -4.34
C HIS A 21 -3.20 -4.70 -4.02
N VAL A 22 -2.39 -3.65 -4.07
CA VAL A 22 -2.89 -2.28 -3.99
C VAL A 22 -3.49 -1.92 -5.35
N PRO A 23 -4.83 -1.83 -5.50
CA PRO A 23 -5.47 -1.54 -6.78
C PRO A 23 -4.99 -0.22 -7.39
N GLY A 24 -4.63 0.74 -6.54
CA GLY A 24 -3.98 1.97 -6.97
C GLY A 24 -3.74 2.93 -5.82
N GLY A 25 -3.11 4.05 -6.15
CA GLY A 25 -2.88 5.13 -5.22
C GLY A 25 -2.41 6.37 -5.96
N ASN A 26 -2.40 7.48 -5.25
CA ASN A 26 -1.90 8.76 -5.71
C ASN A 26 -0.97 9.35 -4.66
N ILE A 27 0.20 9.81 -5.10
CA ILE A 27 1.10 10.60 -4.26
C ILE A 27 1.22 12.00 -4.87
N SER A 28 0.97 13.01 -4.04
CA SER A 28 1.06 14.41 -4.44
C SER A 28 1.87 15.20 -3.43
N TYR A 29 2.44 16.31 -3.88
CA TYR A 29 3.18 17.22 -3.02
C TYR A 29 2.83 18.66 -3.37
N LYS A 30 2.88 19.53 -2.36
CA LYS A 30 2.61 20.95 -2.50
C LYS A 30 3.64 21.76 -1.70
N CYS A 31 4.29 22.72 -2.35
CA CYS A 31 5.14 23.68 -1.65
C CYS A 31 4.25 24.67 -0.90
N ILE A 32 4.40 24.74 0.43
CA ILE A 32 3.61 25.64 1.29
C ILE A 32 4.44 26.80 1.83
N SER A 33 5.77 26.67 1.86
CA SER A 33 6.73 27.72 2.19
C SER A 33 8.13 27.34 1.72
N PRO A 34 9.14 28.25 1.75
CA PRO A 34 10.50 27.90 1.38
C PRO A 34 10.99 26.66 2.13
N ASN A 35 11.41 25.64 1.38
CA ASN A 35 11.87 24.34 1.89
C ASN A 35 10.83 23.57 2.74
N THR A 36 9.55 23.86 2.58
CA THR A 36 8.48 23.15 3.30
C THR A 36 7.43 22.65 2.31
N TYR A 37 7.21 21.34 2.33
CA TYR A 37 6.30 20.66 1.43
C TYR A 37 5.29 19.86 2.24
N GLU A 38 4.03 19.97 1.85
CA GLU A 38 2.98 19.06 2.26
C GLU A 38 2.95 17.89 1.29
N ILE A 39 2.93 16.66 1.81
CA ILE A 39 2.91 15.44 1.02
C ILE A 39 1.62 14.69 1.37
N THR A 40 0.88 14.27 0.35
CA THR A 40 -0.36 13.52 0.50
C THR A 40 -0.24 12.21 -0.26
N LEU A 41 -0.37 11.11 0.48
CA LEU A 41 -0.49 9.76 -0.06
C LEU A 41 -1.94 9.30 0.10
N THR A 42 -2.57 8.92 -1.00
CA THR A 42 -3.89 8.30 -1.04
C THR A 42 -3.72 6.89 -1.59
N VAL A 43 -4.12 5.88 -0.83
CA VAL A 43 -4.10 4.48 -1.26
C VAL A 43 -5.53 3.97 -1.30
N TYR A 44 -5.88 3.30 -2.39
CA TYR A 44 -7.16 2.64 -2.53
C TYR A 44 -6.98 1.15 -2.24
N GLU A 45 -7.97 0.54 -1.60
CA GLU A 45 -8.02 -0.89 -1.36
C GLU A 45 -9.42 -1.42 -1.69
N ASP A 46 -9.49 -2.64 -2.22
CA ASP A 46 -10.76 -3.34 -2.45
C ASP A 46 -11.13 -4.08 -1.16
N CYS A 47 -12.19 -3.61 -0.50
CA CYS A 47 -12.78 -4.25 0.68
C CYS A 47 -11.88 -4.39 1.93
N GLY A 48 -11.02 -3.42 2.25
CA GLY A 48 -10.49 -3.19 3.61
C GLY A 48 -9.69 -4.32 4.30
N THR A 49 -9.20 -5.31 3.55
CA THR A 49 -8.92 -6.65 4.12
C THR A 49 -7.46 -7.03 4.31
N ALA A 50 -6.43 -6.23 3.96
CA ALA A 50 -5.07 -6.80 4.09
C ALA A 50 -3.83 -5.88 4.15
N PHE A 51 -3.79 -4.67 3.60
CA PHE A 51 -2.49 -4.02 3.33
C PHE A 51 -2.23 -2.67 3.97
N ILE A 52 -3.24 -1.81 4.11
CA ILE A 52 -3.07 -0.53 4.80
C ILE A 52 -3.48 -0.72 6.24
N SER A 53 -2.66 -0.22 7.16
CA SER A 53 -2.97 -0.26 8.59
C SER A 53 -3.55 1.06 9.05
N SER A 54 -4.22 1.08 10.19
CA SER A 54 -4.62 2.30 10.88
C SER A 54 -3.42 2.98 11.56
N SER A 55 -2.25 3.00 10.92
CA SER A 55 -1.02 3.58 11.45
C SER A 55 -0.32 4.45 10.40
N PRO A 56 0.53 5.40 10.83
CA PRO A 56 1.24 6.30 9.92
C PRO A 56 2.04 5.53 8.87
N GLU A 57 1.82 5.86 7.60
CA GLU A 57 2.64 5.33 6.52
C GLU A 57 3.99 6.03 6.42
N SER A 58 4.97 5.35 5.85
CA SER A 58 6.31 5.90 5.63
C SER A 58 6.61 6.04 4.14
N ILE A 59 7.18 7.18 3.76
CA ILE A 59 7.66 7.44 2.40
C ILE A 59 9.17 7.57 2.41
N ASN A 60 9.79 7.13 1.31
CA ASN A 60 11.20 7.36 1.09
C ASN A 60 11.41 8.59 0.21
N VAL A 61 12.21 9.56 0.69
CA VAL A 61 12.55 10.78 -0.02
C VAL A 61 14.04 10.79 -0.30
N SER A 62 14.39 11.03 -1.57
CA SER A 62 15.77 11.16 -2.02
C SER A 62 15.96 12.48 -2.76
N ASN A 63 17.19 13.01 -2.72
CA ASN A 63 17.54 14.21 -3.46
C ASN A 63 18.83 13.98 -4.25
N SER A 64 18.90 14.54 -5.46
CA SER A 64 20.08 14.43 -6.34
C SER A 64 21.16 15.47 -6.04
N CYS A 65 20.86 16.48 -5.20
CA CYS A 65 21.80 17.54 -4.85
C CYS A 65 22.74 17.18 -3.69
N GLY A 66 22.68 15.96 -3.16
CA GLY A 66 23.55 15.49 -2.06
C GLY A 66 23.33 16.21 -0.74
N ILE A 67 22.08 16.63 -0.47
CA ILE A 67 21.75 17.35 0.77
C ILE A 67 21.46 16.27 1.82
N PRO A 68 22.13 16.25 2.98
CA PRO A 68 21.84 15.27 4.01
C PRO A 68 20.41 15.47 4.51
N PHE A 69 19.60 14.42 4.37
CA PHE A 69 18.18 14.44 4.74
C PHE A 69 17.76 13.08 5.29
N SER A 70 16.67 13.02 6.06
CA SER A 70 16.11 11.75 6.52
C SER A 70 15.44 11.05 5.35
N ASN A 71 16.04 9.97 4.87
CA ASN A 71 15.49 9.25 3.72
C ASN A 71 14.10 8.68 3.98
N SER A 72 13.72 8.41 5.23
CA SER A 72 12.37 7.93 5.58
C SER A 72 11.63 9.01 6.37
N ILE A 73 10.44 9.38 5.88
CA ILE A 73 9.53 10.33 6.52
C ILE A 73 8.23 9.60 6.83
N SER A 74 7.73 9.75 8.06
CA SER A 74 6.40 9.29 8.44
C SER A 74 5.32 10.32 8.08
N LEU A 75 4.16 9.85 7.64
CA LEU A 75 2.94 10.62 7.38
C LEU A 75 1.98 10.46 8.57
N PRO A 76 2.13 11.26 9.65
CA PRO A 76 1.41 11.05 10.90
C PRO A 76 -0.07 11.44 10.84
N ASN A 77 -0.46 12.30 9.89
CA ASN A 77 -1.84 12.69 9.68
C ASN A 77 -2.42 11.83 8.56
N PHE A 78 -3.26 10.86 8.92
CA PHE A 78 -3.88 9.92 7.99
C PHE A 78 -5.35 9.71 8.34
N VAL A 79 -6.13 9.35 7.33
CA VAL A 79 -7.52 8.90 7.46
C VAL A 79 -7.52 7.43 7.05
N TYR A 80 -8.22 6.58 7.81
CA TYR A 80 -8.22 5.13 7.59
C TYR A 80 -9.64 4.57 7.47
N GLN A 81 -9.79 3.66 6.50
CA GLN A 81 -11.02 3.05 5.96
C GLN A 81 -12.17 4.03 5.71
N GLN A 82 -11.91 4.98 4.81
CA GLN A 82 -12.97 5.77 4.20
C GLN A 82 -13.54 5.02 3.00
N GLU A 83 -14.85 4.71 3.04
CA GLU A 83 -15.58 4.18 1.89
C GLU A 83 -15.66 5.23 0.77
N VAL A 84 -15.19 4.85 -0.42
CA VAL A 84 -15.19 5.69 -1.63
C VAL A 84 -15.90 5.01 -2.79
N SER A 85 -16.66 3.95 -2.52
CA SER A 85 -17.45 3.25 -3.52
C SER A 85 -18.46 4.20 -4.15
N GLN A 86 -18.59 4.08 -5.48
CA GLN A 86 -19.51 4.91 -6.24
C GLN A 86 -20.93 4.52 -5.85
N LEU A 87 -21.72 5.48 -5.36
CA LEU A 87 -23.16 5.29 -5.20
C LEU A 87 -23.72 5.03 -6.60
N CYS A 88 -24.21 3.82 -6.85
CA CYS A 88 -24.93 3.56 -8.08
C CYS A 88 -26.18 4.44 -8.07
N ASP A 89 -26.31 5.33 -9.06
CA ASP A 89 -27.60 5.97 -9.33
C ASP A 89 -28.57 4.86 -9.75
N LEU A 90 -29.68 4.73 -9.02
CA LEU A 90 -30.78 3.81 -9.35
C LEU A 90 -31.43 4.32 -10.64
N LEU A 91 -30.94 3.85 -11.79
CA LEU A 91 -31.63 3.95 -13.08
C LEU A 91 -32.79 2.93 -13.13
#